data_AF-A0A8S9LN87-F1
#
_entry.id   AF-A0A8S9LN87-F1
#
_cell.length_a   1.000
_cell.length_b   1.000
_cell.length_c   1.000
_cell.angle_alpha   90.00
_cell.angle_beta   90.00
_cell.angle_gamma   90.00
#
_symmetry.space_group_name_H-M   'P 1'
#
loop_
_entity.id
_entity.type
_entity.pdbx_description
1 polymer ?
#
loop_
_entity_poly.entity_id
_entity_poly.type
_entity_poly.pdbx_seq_one_letter_code
_entity_poly.pdbx_strand_id
1 'polypeptide(L)'
;MCDVTEMVRFATCQINNGGQFREFFLKCVNAGDTMAICYARLHAATIIGLEESIKNFEPKLPRHGLSTLVVAIFNVCIARDKEASQVFQLFAAHHADLRSEDIFDMGDSI
;
A
#
# COMPACT_ATOMS: atom_id res chain seq x y z
N MET A 1 -12.51 -7.76 10.04
CA MET A 1 -11.06 -7.49 9.94
C MET A 1 -10.59 -8.06 8.61
N CYS A 2 -10.09 -7.22 7.69
CA CYS A 2 -9.48 -7.72 6.45
C CYS A 2 -8.13 -8.35 6.80
N ASP A 3 -7.97 -9.65 6.53
CA ASP A 3 -6.72 -10.37 6.75
C ASP A 3 -6.10 -10.75 5.40
N VAL A 4 -5.19 -9.90 4.92
CA VAL A 4 -4.43 -10.11 3.68
C VAL A 4 -3.13 -10.89 3.93
N THR A 5 -2.91 -11.37 5.16
CA THR A 5 -1.62 -11.94 5.60
C THR A 5 -1.19 -13.12 4.74
N GLU A 6 -2.08 -14.09 4.47
CA GLU A 6 -1.73 -15.26 3.66
C GLU A 6 -1.44 -14.92 2.19
N MET A 7 -2.16 -13.94 1.63
CA MET A 7 -1.95 -13.50 0.25
C MET A 7 -0.58 -12.81 0.09
N VAL A 8 -0.21 -11.98 1.07
CA VAL A 8 1.12 -11.36 1.11
C VAL A 8 2.20 -12.41 1.39
N ARG A 9 1.95 -13.36 2.28
CA ARG A 9 2.93 -14.38 2.73
C ARG A 9 3.39 -15.30 1.61
N PHE A 10 2.49 -15.77 0.74
CA PHE A 10 2.86 -16.68 -0.36
C PHE A 10 3.81 -16.02 -1.37
N ALA A 11 3.50 -14.79 -1.80
CA ALA A 11 4.37 -14.02 -2.69
C ALA A 11 5.70 -13.68 -2.01
N THR A 12 5.65 -13.34 -0.73
CA THR A 12 6.78 -12.93 0.10
C THR A 12 7.87 -13.99 0.24
N CYS A 13 7.51 -15.27 0.43
CA CYS A 13 8.48 -16.36 0.55
C CYS A 13 9.42 -16.47 -0.67
N GLN A 14 8.92 -16.11 -1.85
CA GLN A 14 9.69 -16.21 -3.10
C GLN A 14 10.59 -15.00 -3.37
N ILE A 15 10.31 -13.85 -2.73
CA ILE A 15 11.05 -12.59 -2.94
C ILE A 15 11.94 -12.18 -1.76
N ASN A 16 11.80 -12.85 -0.61
CA ASN A 16 12.61 -12.63 0.60
C ASN A 16 13.99 -13.30 0.54
N ASN A 17 14.79 -13.11 1.60
CA ASN A 17 16.11 -13.76 1.74
C ASN A 17 15.97 -15.28 1.56
N GLY A 18 16.72 -15.83 0.59
CA GLY A 18 16.65 -17.25 0.22
C GLY A 18 15.55 -17.60 -0.79
N GLY A 19 14.68 -16.64 -1.16
CA GLY A 19 13.65 -16.80 -2.18
C GLY A 19 14.21 -16.76 -3.60
N GLN A 20 13.62 -17.56 -4.49
CA GLN A 20 14.09 -17.77 -5.86
C GLN A 20 14.11 -16.50 -6.70
N PHE A 21 13.22 -15.54 -6.44
CA PHE A 21 13.02 -14.34 -7.25
C PHE A 21 13.55 -13.06 -6.59
N ARG A 22 14.23 -13.14 -5.44
CA ARG A 22 14.71 -11.96 -4.70
C ARG A 22 15.54 -11.01 -5.55
N GLU A 23 16.55 -11.52 -6.27
CA GLU A 23 17.43 -10.65 -7.06
C GLU A 23 16.69 -9.95 -8.20
N PHE A 24 15.78 -10.66 -8.87
CA PHE A 24 14.95 -10.09 -9.92
C PHE A 24 14.00 -9.02 -9.35
N PHE A 25 13.35 -9.32 -8.22
CA PHE A 25 12.48 -8.38 -7.52
C PHE A 25 13.22 -7.10 -7.13
N LEU A 26 14.44 -7.20 -6.58
CA LEU A 26 15.25 -6.03 -6.24
C LEU A 26 15.62 -5.20 -7.47
N LYS A 27 15.86 -5.83 -8.63
CA LYS A 27 16.07 -5.10 -9.90
C LYS A 27 14.82 -4.32 -10.31
N CYS A 28 13.62 -4.92 -10.20
CA CYS A 28 12.37 -4.21 -10.47
C CYS A 28 12.16 -3.02 -9.52
N VAL A 29 12.40 -3.21 -8.22
CA VAL A 29 12.31 -2.11 -7.22
C VAL A 29 13.28 -0.97 -7.57
N ASN A 30 14.54 -1.29 -7.88
CA ASN A 30 15.56 -0.30 -8.23
C ASN A 30 15.28 0.40 -9.57
N ALA A 31 14.60 -0.29 -10.50
CA ALA A 31 14.16 0.27 -11.77
C ALA A 31 12.91 1.18 -11.64
N GLY A 32 12.33 1.29 -10.44
CA GLY A 32 11.14 2.11 -10.22
C GLY A 32 9.81 1.40 -10.55
N ASP A 33 9.80 0.07 -10.67
CA ASP A 33 8.58 -0.67 -10.95
C ASP A 33 7.56 -0.47 -9.83
N THR A 34 6.40 0.06 -10.21
CA THR A 34 5.33 0.50 -9.32
C THR A 34 4.80 -0.69 -8.49
N MET A 35 4.56 -1.82 -9.14
CA MET A 35 4.02 -3.01 -8.46
C MET A 35 5.03 -3.62 -7.49
N ALA A 36 6.29 -3.76 -7.91
CA ALA A 36 7.35 -4.30 -7.08
C ALA A 36 7.58 -3.45 -5.82
N ILE A 37 7.58 -2.12 -5.97
CA ILE A 37 7.69 -1.20 -4.83
C ILE A 37 6.47 -1.33 -3.91
N CYS A 38 5.25 -1.47 -4.45
CA CYS A 38 4.05 -1.66 -3.64
C CYS A 38 4.14 -2.94 -2.79
N TYR A 39 4.52 -4.06 -3.41
CA TYR A 39 4.73 -5.33 -2.71
C TYR A 39 5.81 -5.23 -1.62
N ALA A 40 6.92 -4.54 -1.89
CA ALA A 40 7.98 -4.34 -0.89
C ALA A 40 7.45 -3.60 0.36
N ARG A 41 6.58 -2.61 0.17
CA ARG A 41 5.97 -1.86 1.28
C ARG A 41 4.94 -2.69 2.06
N LEU A 42 4.10 -3.46 1.37
CA LEU A 42 3.16 -4.38 2.00
C LEU A 42 3.90 -5.43 2.83
N HIS A 43 4.96 -6.01 2.28
CA HIS A 43 5.80 -6.95 2.99
C HIS A 43 6.44 -6.34 4.23
N ALA A 44 7.04 -5.14 4.13
CA ALA A 44 7.60 -4.45 5.29
C ALA A 44 6.57 -4.31 6.42
N ALA A 45 5.31 -4.01 6.09
CA ALA A 45 4.25 -3.89 7.07
C ALA A 45 3.87 -5.19 7.78
N THR A 46 4.04 -6.34 7.13
CA THR A 46 3.89 -7.64 7.81
C THR A 46 4.96 -7.89 8.86
N ILE A 47 6.13 -7.26 8.76
CA ILE A 47 7.24 -7.43 9.69
C ILE A 47 7.15 -6.45 10.86
N ILE A 48 6.96 -5.16 10.57
CA ILE A 48 7.02 -4.10 11.60
C ILE A 48 5.63 -3.72 12.15
N GLY A 49 4.56 -4.25 11.57
CA GLY A 49 3.19 -3.90 11.90
C GLY A 49 2.66 -2.69 11.13
N LEU A 50 1.33 -2.60 11.02
CA LEU A 50 0.63 -1.56 10.25
C LEU A 50 0.88 -0.16 10.82
N GLU A 51 0.79 0.02 12.15
CA GLU A 51 0.96 1.33 12.78
C GLU A 51 2.36 1.92 12.57
N GLU A 52 3.40 1.11 12.75
CA GLU A 52 4.78 1.57 12.55
C GLU A 52 5.09 1.80 11.06
N SER A 53 4.44 1.04 10.19
CA SER A 53 4.52 1.27 8.74
C SER A 53 3.90 2.60 8.34
N ILE A 54 2.74 2.95 8.89
CA ILE A 54 2.09 4.25 8.65
C ILE A 54 3.06 5.39 9.01
N LYS A 55 3.66 5.37 10.21
CA LYS A 55 4.63 6.41 10.64
C LYS A 55 5.84 6.54 9.69
N ASN A 56 6.31 5.42 9.13
CA ASN A 56 7.44 5.42 8.20
C ASN A 56 7.11 5.97 6.81
N PHE A 57 5.83 5.92 6.42
CA PHE A 57 5.36 6.37 5.11
C PHE A 57 4.71 7.75 5.13
N GLU A 58 4.13 8.18 6.25
CA GLU A 58 3.51 9.51 6.43
C GLU A 58 4.40 10.68 5.99
N PRO A 59 5.71 10.75 6.35
CA PRO A 59 6.59 11.84 5.90
C PRO A 59 6.80 11.91 4.38
N LYS A 60 6.41 10.87 3.63
CA LYS A 60 6.58 10.75 2.18
C LYS A 60 5.31 11.16 1.41
N LEU A 61 4.24 11.52 2.12
CA LEU A 61 2.99 12.00 1.53
C LEU A 61 3.08 13.49 1.15
N PRO A 62 2.43 13.94 0.06
CA PRO A 62 1.88 13.19 -1.07
C PRO A 62 2.92 13.11 -2.20
N ARG A 63 4.20 12.85 -1.92
CA ARG A 63 5.22 12.87 -3.00
C ARG A 63 5.21 11.57 -3.80
N HIS A 64 4.69 10.49 -3.25
CA HIS A 64 4.75 9.17 -3.83
C HIS A 64 3.38 8.50 -3.80
N GLY A 65 2.68 8.49 -4.95
CA GLY A 65 1.28 8.01 -5.04
C GLY A 65 1.02 6.66 -4.42
N LEU A 66 1.85 5.65 -4.73
CA LEU A 66 1.69 4.34 -4.10
C LEU A 66 1.93 4.34 -2.57
N SER A 67 2.81 5.20 -2.05
CA SER A 67 2.99 5.29 -0.60
C SER A 67 1.74 5.88 0.03
N THR A 68 1.14 6.89 -0.61
CA THR A 68 -0.14 7.48 -0.22
C THR A 68 -1.27 6.46 -0.24
N LEU A 69 -1.40 5.66 -1.31
CA LEU A 69 -2.40 4.60 -1.40
C LEU A 69 -2.19 3.52 -0.32
N VAL A 70 -0.95 3.08 -0.11
CA VAL A 70 -0.63 2.06 0.91
C VAL A 70 -0.94 2.57 2.32
N VAL A 71 -0.64 3.85 2.64
CA VAL A 71 -0.99 4.45 3.94
C VAL A 71 -2.51 4.53 4.12
N ALA A 72 -3.27 4.87 3.06
CA ALA A 72 -4.73 4.87 3.13
C ALA A 72 -5.28 3.47 3.46
N ILE A 73 -4.81 2.44 2.74
CA ILE A 73 -5.18 1.04 2.98
C ILE A 73 -4.84 0.61 4.41
N PHE A 74 -3.64 0.97 4.91
CA PHE A 74 -3.25 0.61 6.27
C PHE A 74 -4.15 1.24 7.34
N ASN A 75 -4.54 2.51 7.17
CA ASN A 75 -5.48 3.16 8.07
C ASN A 75 -6.86 2.46 8.06
N VAL A 76 -7.36 2.01 6.91
CA VAL A 76 -8.59 1.17 6.84
C VAL A 76 -8.41 -0.13 7.62
N CYS A 77 -7.28 -0.83 7.43
CA CYS A 77 -7.03 -2.11 8.09
C CYS A 77 -7.00 -2.02 9.63
N ILE A 78 -6.66 -0.85 10.18
CA ILE A 78 -6.65 -0.59 11.64
C ILE A 78 -7.86 0.22 12.12
N ALA A 79 -8.93 0.30 11.31
CA ALA A 79 -10.19 1.00 11.63
C ALA A 79 -10.01 2.50 11.95
N ARG A 80 -9.08 3.16 11.27
CA ARG A 80 -8.87 4.62 11.30
C ARG A 80 -9.51 5.26 10.07
N ASP A 81 -10.82 5.15 9.98
CA ASP A 81 -11.58 5.50 8.77
C ASP A 81 -11.45 6.98 8.39
N LYS A 82 -11.35 7.86 9.39
CA LYS A 82 -11.18 9.30 9.18
C LYS A 82 -9.83 9.62 8.56
N GLU A 83 -8.76 9.06 9.10
CA GLU A 83 -7.40 9.20 8.60
C GLU A 83 -7.28 8.56 7.21
N ALA A 84 -7.86 7.38 7.00
CA ALA A 84 -7.92 6.73 5.70
C ALA A 84 -8.58 7.64 4.65
N SER A 85 -9.75 8.22 4.96
CA SER A 85 -10.48 9.13 4.08
C SER A 85 -9.63 10.36 3.71
N GLN A 86 -8.96 10.98 4.68
CA GLN A 86 -8.06 12.11 4.44
C GLN A 86 -6.91 11.75 3.50
N VAL A 87 -6.29 10.58 3.69
CA VAL A 87 -5.19 10.12 2.85
C VAL A 87 -5.69 9.74 1.44
N PHE A 88 -6.89 9.18 1.30
CA PHE A 88 -7.53 8.94 0.00
C PHE A 88 -7.82 10.25 -0.75
N GLN A 89 -8.30 11.29 -0.06
CA GLN A 89 -8.47 12.61 -0.66
C GLN A 89 -7.13 13.22 -1.11
N LEU A 90 -6.08 13.06 -0.29
CA LEU A 90 -4.71 13.45 -0.64
C LEU A 90 -4.22 12.70 -1.88
N PHE A 91 -4.53 11.41 -1.98
CA PHE A 91 -4.20 10.58 -3.15
C PHE A 91 -4.92 11.08 -4.40
N ALA A 92 -6.23 11.30 -4.32
CA ALA A 92 -7.05 11.83 -5.41
C ALA A 92 -6.53 13.18 -5.92
N ALA A 93 -6.19 14.10 -5.00
CA ALA A 93 -5.75 15.45 -5.36
C ALA A 93 -4.35 15.50 -6.01
N HIS A 94 -3.45 14.56 -5.71
CA HIS A 94 -2.04 14.64 -6.09
C HIS A 94 -1.55 13.54 -7.04
N HIS A 95 -2.30 12.44 -7.16
CA HIS A 95 -1.81 11.23 -7.83
C HIS A 95 -2.82 10.58 -8.77
N ALA A 96 -4.06 11.02 -8.74
CA ALA A 96 -5.15 10.30 -9.36
C ALA A 96 -5.94 11.20 -10.34
N ASP A 97 -5.72 10.97 -11.63
CA ASP A 97 -6.82 10.97 -12.58
C ASP A 97 -7.44 9.55 -12.49
N LEU A 98 -8.33 9.33 -11.51
CA LEU A 98 -9.01 8.05 -11.30
C LEU A 98 -10.01 7.82 -12.44
N ARG A 99 -9.55 7.44 -13.63
CA ARG A 99 -10.40 6.86 -14.68
C ARG A 99 -10.67 5.38 -14.41
N SER A 100 -11.21 5.09 -13.23
CA SER A 100 -11.83 3.80 -12.93
C SER A 100 -13.22 4.12 -12.44
N GLU A 101 -14.23 3.81 -13.25
CA GLU A 101 -15.64 4.17 -13.04
C GLU A 101 -16.26 3.55 -11.75
N ASP A 102 -15.51 2.73 -11.02
CA ASP A 102 -15.99 1.92 -9.89
C ASP A 102 -15.88 2.57 -8.49
N ILE A 103 -15.42 3.83 -8.37
CA ILE A 103 -15.25 4.48 -7.04
C ILE A 103 -16.49 5.28 -6.59
N PHE A 104 -17.51 5.43 -7.43
CA PHE A 104 -18.70 6.22 -7.08
C PHE A 104 -19.75 5.52 -6.20
N ASP A 105 -19.47 4.34 -5.62
CA ASP A 105 -20.48 3.57 -4.86
C ASP A 105 -20.14 3.35 -3.37
N MET A 106 -19.41 4.29 -2.75
CA MET A 106 -19.30 4.38 -1.28
C MET A 106 -19.72 5.76 -0.78
N GLY A 107 -20.84 6.26 -1.29
CA GLY A 107 -21.40 7.57 -0.93
C GLY A 107 -22.87 7.55 -0.53
N ASP A 108 -23.67 6.61 -1.04
CA ASP A 108 -25.11 6.59 -0.80
C ASP A 108 -25.56 5.25 -0.22
N SER A 109 -25.66 5.20 1.10
CA SER A 109 -26.59 4.30 1.78
C SER A 109 -27.24 5.09 2.90
N ILE A 110 -28.40 5.67 2.56
CA ILE A 110 -29.42 6.16 3.48
C ILE A 110 -30.26 4.96 3.93
#